data_AF-A0AAD3NIX7-F1
#
_entry.id   AF-A0AAD3NIX7-F1
#
_cell.length_a   1.000
_cell.length_b   1.000
_cell.length_c   1.000
_cell.angle_alpha   90.00
_cell.angle_beta   90.00
_cell.angle_gamma   90.00
#
_symmetry.space_group_name_H-M   'P 1'
#
loop_
_entity.id
_entity.type
_entity.pdbx_description
1 polymer ?
#
loop_
_entity_poly.entity_id
_entity_poly.type
_entity_poly.pdbx_seq_one_letter_code
_entity_poly.pdbx_strand_id
1 'polypeptide(L)'
;MRGERAQGTWTLEIIDSPSKPRNPEVLGNLKEWTLILYGTSQNPYQPYRTQHSRSRMLEIPTPEELLEEPELQEEEDEYNGPCHSECGDQGCDGPDADHCLNCVHFSSGSLRSGRTCVSHCPLGHYEDIVSRRCRRCYKGCYFADETQRQCLKCHDTCLRCLRYADRCSACSKGYSLAGMTCVPECTNGTFFHLEEMTCSPCHSSCRTCTGPGKEECIQCAEGYLQQEWRCVQTCSPGYYSGEAAGVPHKMCYRCEENCLRCSGPGTTCTKCKEGYSLFSRTCIVNASCSN
;
A
#
# COMPACT_ATOMS: atom_id res chain seq x y z
N MET A 1 3.49 21.16 25.62
CA MET A 1 2.18 21.26 24.95
C MET A 1 1.66 22.69 25.00
N ARG A 2 1.89 23.46 23.94
CA ARG A 2 1.13 24.67 23.63
C ARG A 2 0.78 24.56 22.16
N GLY A 3 -0.40 24.03 21.87
CA GLY A 3 -0.98 24.05 20.52
C GLY A 3 -1.68 25.38 20.33
N GLU A 4 -1.35 26.09 19.26
CA GLU A 4 -2.02 27.32 18.88
C GLU A 4 -3.40 27.00 18.28
N ARG A 5 -4.39 27.85 18.56
CA ARG A 5 -5.76 27.69 18.06
C ARG A 5 -5.86 28.32 16.67
N ALA A 6 -5.90 27.50 15.63
CA ALA A 6 -6.24 27.97 14.28
C ALA A 6 -7.70 28.43 14.26
N GLN A 7 -7.94 29.74 14.12
CA GLN A 7 -9.27 30.34 14.04
C GLN A 7 -9.40 31.08 12.70
N GLY A 8 -10.40 30.72 11.89
CA GLY A 8 -10.65 31.28 10.56
C GLY A 8 -11.38 30.30 9.64
N THR A 9 -11.93 30.80 8.53
CA THR A 9 -12.54 29.97 7.48
C THR A 9 -11.49 29.72 6.40
N TRP A 10 -11.20 28.46 6.11
CA TRP A 10 -10.20 28.06 5.10
C TRP A 10 -10.90 27.39 3.92
N THR A 11 -10.50 27.75 2.71
CA THR A 11 -11.02 27.15 1.47
C THR A 11 -9.88 26.45 0.76
N LEU A 12 -10.01 25.13 0.57
CA LEU A 12 -9.06 24.30 -0.17
C LEU A 12 -9.59 24.11 -1.60
N GLU A 13 -8.82 24.54 -2.59
CA GLU A 13 -9.14 24.37 -4.00
C GLU A 13 -8.11 23.41 -4.63
N ILE A 14 -8.58 22.32 -5.24
CA ILE A 14 -7.73 21.27 -5.82
C ILE A 14 -7.82 21.39 -7.34
N ILE A 15 -6.70 21.72 -7.98
CA ILE A 15 -6.59 21.90 -9.42
C ILE A 15 -5.73 20.77 -9.99
N ASP A 16 -6.31 19.97 -10.89
CA ASP A 16 -5.59 18.92 -11.62
C ASP A 16 -4.74 19.57 -12.72
N SER A 17 -3.46 19.83 -12.41
CA SER A 17 -2.49 20.35 -13.38
C SER A 17 -1.57 19.21 -13.86
N PRO A 18 -1.59 18.85 -15.15
CA PRO A 18 -0.79 17.74 -15.66
C PRO A 18 0.70 18.13 -15.64
N SER A 19 1.48 17.49 -14.76
CA SER A 19 2.89 17.84 -14.55
C SER A 19 3.85 17.38 -15.66
N LYS A 20 3.40 16.57 -16.63
CA LYS A 20 4.09 16.20 -17.91
C LYS A 20 3.03 15.75 -18.93
N PRO A 21 3.27 15.78 -20.26
CA PRO A 21 2.25 15.41 -21.25
C PRO A 21 1.92 13.91 -21.11
N ARG A 22 0.82 13.61 -20.43
CA ARG A 22 0.19 12.29 -20.46
C ARG A 22 -0.49 12.11 -21.82
N ASN A 23 -0.42 10.89 -22.36
CA ASN A 23 -1.20 10.53 -23.54
C ASN A 23 -2.71 10.71 -23.22
N PRO A 24 -3.45 11.60 -23.90
CA PRO A 24 -4.83 11.93 -23.59
C PRO A 24 -5.83 10.80 -23.84
N GLU A 25 -5.41 9.69 -24.45
CA GLU A 25 -6.29 8.56 -24.79
C GLU A 25 -6.53 7.56 -23.65
N VAL A 26 -5.84 7.68 -22.50
CA VAL A 26 -6.04 6.77 -21.36
C VAL A 26 -6.40 7.57 -20.10
N LEU A 27 -7.69 7.56 -19.75
CA LEU A 27 -8.21 8.10 -18.48
C LEU A 27 -7.75 7.19 -17.33
N GLY A 28 -6.82 7.68 -16.50
CA GLY A 28 -6.40 6.97 -15.29
C GLY A 28 -7.35 7.25 -14.12
N ASN A 29 -7.75 6.21 -13.39
CA ASN A 29 -8.52 6.37 -12.14
C ASN A 29 -7.58 6.62 -10.96
N LEU A 30 -7.79 7.71 -10.23
CA LEU A 30 -7.11 8.00 -8.96
C LEU A 30 -7.54 6.96 -7.92
N LYS A 31 -6.63 6.06 -7.52
CA LYS A 31 -6.95 4.96 -6.58
C LYS A 31 -6.94 5.39 -5.12
N GLU A 32 -6.01 6.25 -4.74
CA GLU A 32 -5.95 6.85 -3.40
C GLU A 32 -5.23 8.19 -3.46
N TRP A 33 -5.58 9.09 -2.57
CA TRP A 33 -4.81 10.30 -2.29
C TRP A 33 -4.85 10.58 -0.79
N THR A 34 -3.82 11.24 -0.28
CA THR A 34 -3.74 11.67 1.12
C THR A 34 -3.13 13.06 1.17
N LEU A 35 -3.82 13.98 1.84
CA LEU A 35 -3.32 15.32 2.12
C LEU A 35 -2.90 15.39 3.58
N ILE A 36 -1.62 15.65 3.83
CA ILE A 36 -1.06 15.82 5.16
C ILE A 36 -0.63 17.28 5.29
N LEU A 37 -1.24 18.01 6.23
CA LEU A 37 -0.91 19.40 6.50
C LEU A 37 0.07 19.46 7.67
N TYR A 38 1.26 20.02 7.44
CA TYR A 38 2.21 20.38 8.48
C TYR A 38 2.13 21.90 8.66
N GLY A 39 1.77 22.35 9.86
CA GLY A 39 1.76 23.78 10.19
C GLY A 39 3.15 24.24 10.62
N THR A 40 3.78 25.10 9.84
CA THR A 40 4.96 25.89 10.24
C THR A 40 4.57 27.37 10.25
N SER A 41 5.19 28.17 11.11
CA SER A 41 4.96 29.63 11.20
C SER A 41 5.45 30.40 9.97
N GLN A 42 6.11 29.74 9.03
CA GLN A 42 6.58 30.29 7.76
C GLN A 42 6.18 29.38 6.58
N ASN A 43 5.84 30.01 5.46
CA ASN A 43 5.27 29.42 4.26
C ASN A 43 6.35 28.68 3.42
N PRO A 44 6.20 27.38 3.08
CA PRO A 44 7.23 26.60 2.40
C PRO A 44 7.23 26.68 0.85
N TYR A 45 6.36 27.47 0.22
CA TYR A 45 6.33 27.62 -1.24
C TYR A 45 6.43 29.09 -1.68
N GLN A 46 7.49 29.44 -2.43
CA GLN A 46 7.54 30.59 -3.32
C GLN A 46 7.38 30.10 -4.77
N PRO A 47 6.36 30.55 -5.52
CA PRO A 47 6.21 30.17 -6.92
C PRO A 47 6.95 31.19 -7.78
N TYR A 48 8.00 30.79 -8.49
CA TYR A 48 8.34 31.24 -9.85
C TYR A 48 9.66 30.58 -10.27
N ARG A 49 9.61 29.61 -11.19
CA ARG A 49 10.72 29.37 -12.13
C ARG A 49 10.17 28.83 -13.45
N THR A 50 10.20 29.70 -14.44
CA THR A 50 10.04 29.36 -15.86
C THR A 50 11.23 28.54 -16.33
N GLN A 51 10.93 27.47 -17.07
CA GLN A 51 11.88 26.68 -17.84
C GLN A 51 12.63 27.56 -18.84
N HIS A 52 13.92 27.33 -19.08
CA HIS A 52 14.46 27.32 -20.44
C HIS A 52 15.81 26.59 -20.56
N SER A 53 15.76 25.43 -21.20
CA SER A 53 16.89 24.85 -21.93
C SER A 53 17.16 25.68 -23.19
N ARG A 54 18.42 26.00 -23.53
CA ARG A 54 18.83 26.15 -24.94
C ARG A 54 20.34 26.14 -25.19
N SER A 55 20.69 25.52 -26.32
CA SER A 55 22.02 25.29 -26.89
C SER A 55 22.42 26.35 -27.93
N ARG A 56 23.73 26.69 -27.96
CA ARG A 56 24.64 27.21 -29.03
C ARG A 56 24.09 27.84 -30.34
N MET A 57 24.61 29.03 -30.73
CA MET A 57 25.60 29.30 -31.83
C MET A 57 25.75 30.82 -32.15
N LEU A 58 26.88 31.17 -32.78
CA LEU A 58 27.50 32.50 -33.04
C LEU A 58 26.87 33.36 -34.16
N GLU A 59 26.95 34.70 -34.07
CA GLU A 59 27.28 35.66 -35.16
C GLU A 59 27.52 37.13 -34.65
N ILE A 60 28.27 37.94 -35.41
CA ILE A 60 28.92 39.26 -35.14
C ILE A 60 28.60 40.21 -36.36
N PRO A 61 28.72 41.59 -36.40
CA PRO A 61 28.77 42.70 -35.42
C PRO A 61 27.88 43.97 -35.70
N THR A 62 27.84 44.89 -34.69
CA THR A 62 27.84 46.40 -34.72
C THR A 62 26.61 47.24 -35.18
N PRO A 63 26.50 48.55 -34.79
CA PRO A 63 27.04 49.24 -33.60
C PRO A 63 26.02 50.18 -32.87
N GLU A 64 26.35 50.52 -31.61
CA GLU A 64 26.04 51.78 -30.87
C GLU A 64 24.53 52.16 -30.75
N GLU A 65 23.92 52.24 -29.56
CA GLU A 65 24.18 53.21 -28.48
C GLU A 65 23.16 52.93 -27.34
N LEU A 66 23.65 53.04 -26.09
CA LEU A 66 22.96 53.55 -24.90
C LEU A 66 21.74 52.78 -24.37
N LEU A 67 21.96 51.98 -23.33
CA LEU A 67 21.61 52.27 -21.92
C LEU A 67 21.88 51.01 -21.07
N GLU A 68 22.48 51.22 -19.90
CA GLU A 68 22.87 50.19 -18.94
C GLU A 68 21.66 49.40 -18.43
N GLU A 69 21.59 48.11 -18.75
CA GLU A 69 20.91 47.12 -17.91
C GLU A 69 22.00 46.33 -17.15
N PRO A 70 21.98 46.26 -15.81
CA PRO A 70 22.89 45.38 -15.10
C PRO A 70 22.51 43.95 -15.46
N GLU A 71 23.46 43.22 -16.02
CA GLU A 71 23.39 41.77 -16.20
C GLU A 71 22.99 41.14 -14.87
N LEU A 72 21.79 40.55 -14.80
CA LEU A 72 21.48 39.57 -13.77
C LEU A 72 22.45 38.41 -13.99
N GLN A 73 23.60 38.46 -13.31
CA GLN A 73 24.33 37.25 -12.99
C GLN A 73 23.37 36.37 -12.21
N GLU A 74 22.90 35.31 -12.86
CA GLU A 74 22.37 34.15 -12.15
C GLU A 74 23.54 33.65 -11.30
N GLU A 75 23.64 34.15 -10.07
CA GLU A 75 24.44 33.47 -9.05
C GLU A 75 23.87 32.05 -8.99
N GLU A 76 24.65 31.07 -9.46
CA GLU A 76 24.40 29.68 -9.12
C GLU A 76 24.41 29.65 -7.59
N ASP A 77 23.23 29.55 -6.98
CA ASP A 77 23.06 29.48 -5.53
C ASP A 77 23.75 28.20 -5.01
N GLU A 78 25.07 28.25 -4.89
CA GLU A 78 25.89 27.20 -4.31
C GLU A 78 25.44 27.08 -2.85
N TYR A 79 24.93 25.90 -2.49
CA TYR A 79 24.39 25.66 -1.17
C TYR A 79 25.49 25.85 -0.12
N ASN A 80 25.40 26.95 0.64
CA ASN A 80 26.37 27.34 1.65
C ASN A 80 25.96 26.93 3.09
N GLY A 81 25.00 26.02 3.22
CA GLY A 81 24.52 25.52 4.52
C GLY A 81 25.36 24.36 5.08
N PRO A 82 25.10 23.93 6.32
CA PRO A 82 25.79 22.79 6.91
C PRO A 82 25.38 21.49 6.21
N CYS A 83 26.36 20.68 5.82
CA CYS A 83 26.13 19.35 5.26
C CYS A 83 25.70 18.34 6.33
N HIS A 84 25.06 17.26 5.86
CA HIS A 84 24.77 16.11 6.70
C HIS A 84 26.06 15.53 7.30
N SER A 85 26.01 14.97 8.51
CA SER A 85 27.19 14.40 9.21
C SER A 85 27.85 13.23 8.49
N GLU A 86 27.12 12.60 7.57
CA GLU A 86 27.61 11.48 6.75
C GLU A 86 28.29 11.94 5.46
N CYS A 87 28.24 13.24 5.14
CA CYS A 87 28.92 13.81 3.99
C CYS A 87 30.43 13.90 4.25
N GLY A 88 31.21 13.51 3.25
CA GLY A 88 32.67 13.57 3.32
C GLY A 88 33.22 14.96 3.04
N ASP A 89 34.50 14.99 2.69
CA ASP A 89 35.30 16.18 2.42
C ASP A 89 34.97 16.90 1.11
N GLN A 90 34.13 16.32 0.24
CA GLN A 90 33.73 16.96 -1.03
C GLN A 90 32.54 17.89 -0.90
N GLY A 91 31.92 18.00 0.28
CA GLY A 91 30.76 18.86 0.51
C GLY A 91 29.43 18.24 0.08
N CYS A 92 28.40 19.07 -0.01
CA CYS A 92 27.02 18.70 -0.29
C CYS A 92 26.31 19.79 -1.10
N ASP A 93 25.27 19.42 -1.84
CA ASP A 93 24.38 20.36 -2.54
C ASP A 93 23.08 20.64 -1.74
N GLY A 94 23.01 20.15 -0.50
CA GLY A 94 21.87 20.26 0.40
C GLY A 94 22.13 19.62 1.78
N PRO A 95 21.24 19.82 2.75
CA PRO A 95 21.45 19.41 4.14
C PRO A 95 21.28 17.90 4.39
N ASP A 96 20.61 17.18 3.47
CA ASP A 96 20.24 15.78 3.66
C ASP A 96 21.34 14.80 3.24
N ALA A 97 21.27 13.57 3.73
CA ALA A 97 22.29 12.54 3.50
C ALA A 97 22.39 12.06 2.04
N ASP A 98 21.40 12.35 1.20
CA ASP A 98 21.37 12.08 -0.24
C ASP A 98 21.93 13.21 -1.11
N HIS A 99 22.11 14.40 -0.52
CA HIS A 99 22.78 15.56 -1.11
C HIS A 99 24.30 15.55 -0.93
N CYS A 100 24.85 14.51 -0.32
CA CYS A 100 26.30 14.39 -0.13
C CYS A 100 27.01 14.04 -1.45
N LEU A 101 28.02 14.85 -1.82
CA LEU A 101 28.86 14.59 -3.00
C LEU A 101 29.73 13.34 -2.80
N ASN A 102 30.23 13.14 -1.58
CA ASN A 102 30.83 11.88 -1.14
C ASN A 102 30.41 11.48 0.29
N CYS A 103 30.62 10.22 0.65
CA CYS A 103 30.23 9.69 1.95
C CYS A 103 31.46 9.45 2.82
N VAL A 104 31.35 9.75 4.12
CA VAL A 104 32.37 9.37 5.12
C VAL A 104 32.48 7.84 5.21
N HIS A 105 31.33 7.17 5.35
CA HIS A 105 31.24 5.73 5.57
C HIS A 105 30.86 4.97 4.29
N PHE A 106 29.55 4.80 4.02
CA PHE A 106 29.08 4.01 2.89
C PHE A 106 28.04 4.75 2.06
N SER A 107 28.08 4.52 0.74
CA SER A 107 26.99 4.88 -0.16
C SER A 107 25.96 3.74 -0.25
N SER A 108 24.69 4.06 -0.01
CA SER A 108 23.54 3.17 -0.25
C SER A 108 22.80 3.61 -1.51
N GLY A 109 22.41 2.65 -2.35
CA GLY A 109 21.73 2.94 -3.62
C GLY A 109 22.68 3.27 -4.78
N SER A 110 22.16 3.92 -5.81
CA SER A 110 22.90 4.27 -7.02
C SER A 110 22.40 5.61 -7.54
N LEU A 111 23.23 6.34 -8.29
CA LEU A 111 22.89 7.66 -8.87
C LEU A 111 21.55 7.66 -9.64
N ARG A 112 21.12 6.53 -10.22
CA ARG A 112 19.84 6.39 -10.94
C ARG A 112 18.62 6.14 -10.04
N SER A 113 18.84 5.71 -8.81
CA SER A 113 17.80 5.24 -7.89
C SER A 113 17.79 6.01 -6.56
N GLY A 114 18.53 7.13 -6.47
CA GLY A 114 18.87 7.85 -5.25
C GLY A 114 20.10 7.25 -4.56
N ARG A 115 21.14 8.06 -4.34
CA ARG A 115 22.31 7.70 -3.52
C ARG A 115 22.13 8.37 -2.17
N THR A 116 22.33 7.63 -1.08
CA THR A 116 22.29 8.19 0.28
C THR A 116 23.49 7.71 1.06
N CYS A 117 24.14 8.61 1.81
CA CYS A 117 25.25 8.26 2.68
C CYS A 117 24.74 7.72 4.02
N VAL A 118 25.31 6.60 4.47
CA VAL A 118 24.92 5.92 5.70
C VAL A 118 26.15 5.44 6.47
N SER A 119 26.05 5.46 7.80
CA SER A 119 27.11 4.98 8.69
C SER A 119 27.23 3.45 8.68
N HIS A 120 26.10 2.75 8.55
CA HIS A 120 26.01 1.30 8.41
C HIS A 120 25.05 0.90 7.29
N CYS A 121 25.31 -0.24 6.67
CA CYS A 121 24.48 -0.69 5.56
C CYS A 121 23.09 -1.17 6.01
N PRO A 122 22.03 -0.84 5.23
CA PRO A 122 20.68 -1.25 5.56
C PRO A 122 20.50 -2.76 5.42
N LEU A 123 19.43 -3.28 6.02
CA LEU A 123 19.09 -4.71 6.01
C LEU A 123 19.18 -5.32 4.60
N GLY A 124 19.81 -6.50 4.52
CA GLY A 124 20.02 -7.22 3.27
C GLY A 124 21.17 -6.67 2.40
N HIS A 125 21.98 -5.75 2.93
CA HIS A 125 23.23 -5.30 2.34
C HIS A 125 24.40 -5.59 3.29
N TYR A 126 25.58 -5.80 2.73
CA TYR A 126 26.84 -5.92 3.44
C TYR A 126 27.77 -4.77 3.07
N GLU A 127 28.69 -4.47 3.96
CA GLU A 127 29.67 -3.40 3.82
C GLU A 127 30.81 -3.85 2.89
N ASP A 128 30.91 -3.23 1.71
CA ASP A 128 32.11 -3.35 0.87
C ASP A 128 33.06 -2.20 1.21
N ILE A 129 34.02 -2.49 2.10
CA ILE A 129 35.02 -1.53 2.59
C ILE A 129 35.91 -1.01 1.45
N VAL A 130 36.14 -1.83 0.41
CA VAL A 130 37.01 -1.45 -0.71
C VAL A 130 36.35 -0.37 -1.57
N SER A 131 35.05 -0.52 -1.84
CA SER A 131 34.30 0.45 -2.64
C SER A 131 33.52 1.50 -1.84
N ARG A 132 33.57 1.44 -0.50
CA ARG A 132 32.78 2.27 0.42
C ARG A 132 31.31 2.35 0.00
N ARG A 133 30.74 1.19 -0.29
CA ARG A 133 29.36 1.05 -0.78
C ARG A 133 28.67 -0.13 -0.11
N CYS A 134 27.38 0.03 0.13
CA CYS A 134 26.52 -1.05 0.53
C CYS A 134 26.21 -1.96 -0.66
N ARG A 135 26.70 -3.19 -0.62
CA ARG A 135 26.38 -4.21 -1.63
C ARG A 135 25.23 -5.08 -1.17
N ARG A 136 24.26 -5.28 -2.05
CA ARG A 136 23.10 -6.12 -1.75
C ARG A 136 23.52 -7.58 -1.71
N CYS A 137 23.03 -8.33 -0.71
CA CYS A 137 23.13 -9.78 -0.71
C CYS A 137 22.40 -10.38 -1.92
N TYR A 138 22.91 -11.51 -2.42
CA TYR A 138 22.22 -12.27 -3.45
C TYR A 138 20.82 -12.69 -2.99
N LYS A 139 19.93 -12.96 -3.95
CA LYS A 139 18.55 -13.38 -3.66
C LYS A 139 18.58 -14.70 -2.86
N GLY A 140 17.80 -14.77 -1.78
CA GLY A 140 17.81 -15.92 -0.86
C GLY A 140 18.94 -15.89 0.18
N CYS A 141 19.69 -14.78 0.29
CA CYS A 141 20.67 -14.59 1.35
C CYS A 141 20.34 -13.37 2.22
N TYR A 142 20.86 -13.38 3.45
CA TYR A 142 20.75 -12.31 4.43
C TYR A 142 22.09 -11.98 5.07
N PHE A 143 22.17 -10.82 5.71
CA PHE A 143 23.34 -10.41 6.48
C PHE A 143 23.01 -10.54 7.97
N ALA A 144 23.64 -11.52 8.64
CA ALA A 144 23.33 -11.87 10.03
C ALA A 144 23.87 -10.80 11.00
N ASP A 145 25.16 -10.47 10.89
CA ASP A 145 25.85 -9.57 11.81
C ASP A 145 27.17 -9.03 11.21
N GLU A 146 27.69 -7.95 11.78
CA GLU A 146 28.96 -7.27 11.43
C GLU A 146 30.18 -8.19 11.52
N THR A 147 30.12 -9.21 12.39
CA THR A 147 31.21 -10.18 12.60
C THR A 147 31.44 -11.10 11.41
N GLN A 148 30.39 -11.45 10.66
CA GLN A 148 30.48 -12.47 9.63
C GLN A 148 30.86 -11.90 8.26
N ARG A 149 30.75 -10.57 8.03
CA ARG A 149 31.10 -9.83 6.80
C ARG A 149 30.65 -10.47 5.48
N GLN A 150 29.77 -11.47 5.53
CA GLN A 150 29.36 -12.29 4.41
C GLN A 150 27.85 -12.55 4.48
N CYS A 151 27.23 -12.70 3.31
CA CYS A 151 25.82 -13.05 3.25
C CYS A 151 25.63 -14.54 3.48
N LEU A 152 24.73 -14.91 4.40
CA LEU A 152 24.33 -16.29 4.68
C LEU A 152 23.05 -16.66 3.93
N LYS A 153 22.86 -17.94 3.63
CA LYS A 153 21.66 -18.44 2.96
C LYS A 153 20.46 -18.46 3.93
N CYS A 154 19.29 -18.11 3.42
CA CYS A 154 18.02 -18.30 4.12
C CYS A 154 17.63 -19.79 4.19
N HIS A 155 16.68 -20.11 5.07
CA HIS A 155 16.00 -21.40 5.06
C HIS A 155 15.35 -21.65 3.70
N ASP A 156 15.28 -22.90 3.25
CA ASP A 156 14.89 -23.24 1.88
C ASP A 156 13.44 -22.84 1.54
N THR A 157 12.57 -22.73 2.55
CA THR A 157 11.19 -22.24 2.41
C THR A 157 11.09 -20.73 2.25
N CYS A 158 12.15 -19.97 2.59
CA CYS A 158 12.20 -18.52 2.43
C CYS A 158 12.81 -18.13 1.07
N LEU A 159 12.11 -17.28 0.32
CA LEU A 159 12.69 -16.57 -0.82
C LEU A 159 13.58 -15.39 -0.36
N ARG A 160 13.20 -14.75 0.75
CA ARG A 160 13.96 -13.69 1.42
C ARG A 160 13.76 -13.85 2.92
N CYS A 161 14.82 -13.67 3.70
CA CYS A 161 14.79 -13.69 5.15
C CYS A 161 15.42 -12.41 5.73
N LEU A 162 15.20 -12.17 7.03
CA LEU A 162 15.59 -10.94 7.71
C LEU A 162 16.97 -11.08 8.39
N ARG A 163 16.99 -11.28 9.71
CA ARG A 163 18.21 -11.40 10.53
C ARG A 163 18.58 -12.85 10.87
N TYR A 164 17.70 -13.79 10.56
CA TYR A 164 17.86 -15.20 10.81
C TYR A 164 17.35 -15.98 9.61
N ALA A 165 17.93 -17.16 9.36
CA ALA A 165 17.64 -17.95 8.19
C ALA A 165 16.16 -18.35 8.08
N ASP A 166 15.51 -18.60 9.22
CA ASP A 166 14.12 -19.06 9.38
C ASP A 166 13.08 -17.93 9.41
N ARG A 167 13.49 -16.68 9.66
CA ARG A 167 12.59 -15.52 9.67
C ARG A 167 12.42 -14.94 8.28
N CYS A 168 11.46 -15.49 7.56
CA CYS A 168 11.14 -15.10 6.19
C CYS A 168 10.42 -13.74 6.13
N SER A 169 10.76 -12.96 5.10
CA SER A 169 9.99 -11.78 4.64
C SER A 169 9.27 -12.04 3.32
N ALA A 170 9.67 -13.09 2.60
CA ALA A 170 8.99 -13.60 1.42
C ALA A 170 9.23 -15.10 1.31
N CYS A 171 8.25 -15.82 0.80
CA CYS A 171 8.28 -17.27 0.69
C CYS A 171 8.67 -17.76 -0.70
N SER A 172 9.32 -18.92 -0.73
CA SER A 172 9.56 -19.67 -1.97
C SER A 172 8.23 -20.11 -2.59
N LYS A 173 8.22 -20.43 -3.89
CA LYS A 173 7.02 -20.89 -4.58
C LYS A 173 6.44 -22.14 -3.89
N GLY A 174 5.11 -22.17 -3.69
CA GLY A 174 4.42 -23.25 -2.98
C GLY A 174 4.38 -23.07 -1.46
N TYR A 175 4.77 -21.89 -0.97
CA TYR A 175 4.69 -21.52 0.44
C TYR A 175 4.06 -20.13 0.58
N SER A 176 3.29 -19.96 1.64
CA SER A 176 2.63 -18.71 2.02
C SER A 176 3.19 -18.18 3.33
N LEU A 177 3.22 -16.86 3.47
CA LEU A 177 3.79 -16.21 4.65
C LEU A 177 2.77 -16.18 5.80
N ALA A 178 3.02 -16.94 6.85
CA ALA A 178 2.29 -16.92 8.10
C ALA A 178 3.16 -16.26 9.19
N GLY A 179 2.94 -14.96 9.43
CA GLY A 179 3.80 -14.16 10.31
C GLY A 179 5.19 -13.96 9.71
N MET A 180 6.20 -14.64 10.25
CA MET A 180 7.59 -14.64 9.71
C MET A 180 8.04 -16.03 9.26
N THR A 181 7.11 -16.99 9.17
CA THR A 181 7.40 -18.37 8.76
C THR A 181 6.67 -18.67 7.47
N CYS A 182 7.33 -19.39 6.57
CA CYS A 182 6.72 -19.85 5.34
C CYS A 182 6.12 -21.23 5.55
N VAL A 183 4.78 -21.32 5.44
CA VAL A 183 4.02 -22.56 5.56
C VAL A 183 3.64 -23.07 4.17
N PRO A 184 3.60 -24.40 3.94
CA PRO A 184 3.16 -24.96 2.67
C PRO A 184 1.80 -24.39 2.22
N GLU A 185 1.69 -24.06 0.94
CA GLU A 185 0.40 -23.74 0.33
C GLU A 185 -0.41 -25.02 0.18
N CYS A 186 -1.46 -25.16 1.00
CA CYS A 186 -2.39 -26.27 0.89
C CYS A 186 -3.33 -26.07 -0.31
N THR A 187 -3.63 -27.15 -1.01
CA THR A 187 -4.57 -27.12 -2.15
C THR A 187 -5.98 -26.79 -1.68
N ASN A 188 -6.83 -26.29 -2.59
CA ASN A 188 -8.26 -26.11 -2.29
C ASN A 188 -8.86 -27.38 -1.68
N GLY A 189 -9.71 -27.21 -0.67
CA GLY A 189 -10.30 -28.27 0.12
C GLY A 189 -9.43 -28.73 1.30
N THR A 190 -8.26 -28.13 1.51
CA THR A 190 -7.39 -28.41 2.65
C THR A 190 -6.90 -27.13 3.32
N PHE A 191 -6.54 -27.21 4.60
CA PHE A 191 -5.92 -26.13 5.38
C PHE A 191 -4.63 -26.63 6.04
N PHE A 192 -3.74 -25.72 6.39
CA PHE A 192 -2.49 -26.06 7.06
C PHE A 192 -2.72 -26.28 8.56
N HIS A 193 -2.55 -27.52 9.01
CA HIS A 193 -2.67 -27.89 10.42
C HIS A 193 -1.32 -27.72 11.13
N LEU A 194 -1.19 -26.66 11.96
CA LEU A 194 0.09 -26.28 12.54
C LEU A 194 0.72 -27.35 13.43
N GLU A 195 -0.08 -28.09 14.22
CA GLU A 195 0.45 -29.11 15.15
C GLU A 195 1.02 -30.32 14.43
N GLU A 196 0.40 -30.71 13.32
CA GLU A 196 0.80 -31.88 12.52
C GLU A 196 1.74 -31.49 11.38
N MET A 197 1.96 -30.18 11.16
CA MET A 197 2.76 -29.63 10.07
C MET A 197 2.36 -30.17 8.67
N THR A 198 1.08 -30.46 8.48
CA THR A 198 0.53 -31.09 7.27
C THR A 198 -0.76 -30.40 6.80
N CYS A 199 -1.13 -30.62 5.54
CA CYS A 199 -2.40 -30.15 5.00
C CYS A 199 -3.51 -31.15 5.36
N SER A 200 -4.51 -30.68 6.10
CA SER A 200 -5.67 -31.46 6.54
C SER A 200 -6.94 -31.04 5.79
N PRO A 201 -7.91 -31.95 5.60
CA PRO A 201 -9.12 -31.63 4.84
C PRO A 201 -10.00 -30.60 5.56
N CYS A 202 -10.61 -29.72 4.77
CA CYS A 202 -11.69 -28.84 5.22
C CYS A 202 -12.98 -29.63 5.49
N HIS A 203 -13.95 -28.97 6.13
CA HIS A 203 -15.33 -29.45 6.12
C HIS A 203 -15.84 -29.62 4.68
N SER A 204 -16.70 -30.61 4.43
CA SER A 204 -17.15 -30.97 3.06
C SER A 204 -17.96 -29.88 2.35
N SER A 205 -18.55 -28.93 3.10
CA SER A 205 -19.25 -27.78 2.52
C SER A 205 -18.30 -26.66 2.06
N CYS A 206 -16.99 -26.77 2.35
CA CYS A 206 -15.99 -25.74 2.10
C CYS A 206 -15.10 -26.09 0.90
N ARG A 207 -14.92 -25.10 0.03
CA ARG A 207 -13.88 -25.09 -1.01
C ARG A 207 -12.54 -24.62 -0.47
N THR A 208 -12.54 -23.64 0.41
CA THR A 208 -11.35 -23.20 1.17
C THR A 208 -11.74 -22.88 2.60
N CYS A 209 -10.84 -23.13 3.55
CA CYS A 209 -11.11 -23.01 4.97
C CYS A 209 -9.87 -22.57 5.76
N THR A 210 -10.09 -22.06 6.97
CA THR A 210 -9.02 -21.83 7.97
C THR A 210 -8.86 -22.99 8.95
N GLY A 211 -9.81 -23.93 8.95
CA GLY A 211 -9.85 -25.06 9.88
C GLY A 211 -10.86 -26.13 9.47
N PRO A 212 -10.98 -27.22 10.26
CA PRO A 212 -11.82 -28.36 9.92
C PRO A 212 -13.32 -28.12 10.18
N GLY A 213 -13.68 -27.05 10.90
CA GLY A 213 -15.03 -26.72 11.30
C GLY A 213 -15.90 -26.16 10.17
N LYS A 214 -17.22 -26.39 10.28
CA LYS A 214 -18.23 -25.87 9.34
C LYS A 214 -18.34 -24.33 9.32
N GLU A 215 -17.82 -23.66 10.35
CA GLU A 215 -17.84 -22.21 10.55
C GLU A 215 -16.46 -21.57 10.26
N GLU A 216 -15.51 -22.36 9.78
CA GLU A 216 -14.16 -21.91 9.44
C GLU A 216 -13.98 -21.82 7.92
N CYS A 217 -15.07 -21.48 7.23
CA CYS A 217 -15.17 -21.56 5.79
C CYS A 217 -14.91 -20.19 5.14
N ILE A 218 -13.93 -20.13 4.25
CA ILE A 218 -13.61 -18.91 3.49
C ILE A 218 -14.41 -18.88 2.19
N GLN A 219 -14.47 -20.02 1.48
CA GLN A 219 -15.25 -20.15 0.25
C GLN A 219 -16.04 -21.45 0.27
N CYS A 220 -17.29 -21.40 -0.18
CA CYS A 220 -18.13 -22.58 -0.28
C CYS A 220 -17.79 -23.47 -1.47
N ALA A 221 -17.99 -24.78 -1.27
CA ALA A 221 -18.00 -25.76 -2.35
C ALA A 221 -19.16 -25.47 -3.33
N GLU A 222 -19.08 -26.03 -4.53
CA GLU A 222 -20.15 -25.88 -5.52
C GLU A 222 -21.49 -26.41 -4.97
N GLY A 223 -22.57 -25.70 -5.26
CA GLY A 223 -23.91 -26.01 -4.73
C GLY A 223 -24.18 -25.52 -3.31
N TYR A 224 -23.20 -24.96 -2.61
CA TYR A 224 -23.38 -24.33 -1.30
C TYR A 224 -23.41 -22.80 -1.41
N LEU A 225 -24.08 -22.18 -0.45
CA LEU A 225 -24.30 -20.75 -0.32
C LEU A 225 -23.53 -20.22 0.90
N GLN A 226 -22.79 -19.13 0.73
CA GLN A 226 -22.11 -18.48 1.86
C GLN A 226 -23.16 -17.76 2.72
N GLN A 227 -23.24 -18.12 4.00
CA GLN A 227 -24.02 -17.40 4.99
C GLN A 227 -23.10 -17.10 6.18
N GLU A 228 -22.67 -15.85 6.32
CA GLU A 228 -21.68 -15.44 7.34
C GLU A 228 -20.37 -16.23 7.17
N TRP A 229 -19.96 -17.05 8.16
CA TRP A 229 -18.74 -17.86 8.13
C TRP A 229 -18.97 -19.35 7.79
N ARG A 230 -20.19 -19.70 7.39
CA ARG A 230 -20.59 -21.08 7.10
C ARG A 230 -21.17 -21.22 5.70
N CYS A 231 -21.07 -22.45 5.20
CA CYS A 231 -21.63 -22.84 3.92
C CYS A 231 -22.86 -23.71 4.12
N VAL A 232 -23.98 -23.27 3.55
CA VAL A 232 -25.31 -23.88 3.70
C VAL A 232 -25.89 -24.25 2.35
N GLN A 233 -26.69 -25.31 2.27
CA GLN A 233 -27.39 -25.66 1.03
C GLN A 233 -28.58 -24.73 0.76
N THR A 234 -29.23 -24.26 1.82
CA THR A 234 -30.37 -23.35 1.76
C THR A 234 -30.20 -22.24 2.78
N CYS A 235 -30.56 -21.01 2.39
CA CYS A 235 -30.50 -19.87 3.27
C CYS A 235 -31.46 -20.04 4.45
N SER A 236 -31.03 -19.64 5.64
CA SER A 236 -31.87 -19.70 6.84
C SER A 236 -33.08 -18.76 6.70
N PRO A 237 -34.18 -18.97 7.45
CA PRO A 237 -35.29 -18.02 7.47
C PRO A 237 -34.81 -16.59 7.75
N GLY A 238 -35.39 -15.61 7.05
CA GLY A 238 -34.93 -14.22 7.05
C GLY A 238 -33.77 -13.93 6.09
N TYR A 239 -33.39 -14.88 5.23
CA TYR A 239 -32.40 -14.70 4.17
C TYR A 239 -32.92 -15.17 2.81
N TYR A 240 -32.37 -14.62 1.72
CA TYR A 240 -32.61 -15.04 0.34
C TYR A 240 -31.27 -15.29 -0.38
N SER A 241 -31.27 -16.18 -1.38
CA SER A 241 -30.07 -16.44 -2.20
C SER A 241 -29.90 -15.37 -3.27
N GLY A 242 -28.70 -14.81 -3.39
CA GLY A 242 -28.35 -13.85 -4.45
C GLY A 242 -26.90 -14.03 -4.92
N GLU A 243 -26.54 -13.31 -5.97
CA GLU A 243 -25.17 -13.24 -6.48
C GLU A 243 -24.48 -11.97 -5.95
N ALA A 244 -23.23 -12.10 -5.52
CA ALA A 244 -22.44 -10.95 -5.09
C ALA A 244 -21.62 -10.41 -6.25
N ALA A 245 -21.68 -9.10 -6.48
CA ALA A 245 -20.81 -8.43 -7.43
C ALA A 245 -19.33 -8.69 -7.06
N GLY A 246 -18.59 -9.31 -7.98
CA GLY A 246 -17.16 -9.62 -7.80
C GLY A 246 -16.86 -10.95 -7.10
N VAL A 247 -17.87 -11.77 -6.77
CA VAL A 247 -17.65 -13.10 -6.18
C VAL A 247 -18.35 -14.16 -7.04
N PRO A 248 -17.66 -15.25 -7.44
CA PRO A 248 -18.21 -16.24 -8.36
C PRO A 248 -19.25 -17.19 -7.74
N HIS A 249 -19.57 -17.06 -6.44
CA HIS A 249 -20.48 -17.97 -5.74
C HIS A 249 -21.67 -17.23 -5.14
N LYS A 250 -22.78 -17.95 -5.02
CA LYS A 250 -24.04 -17.43 -4.47
C LYS A 250 -23.93 -17.28 -2.95
N MET A 251 -24.56 -16.23 -2.44
CA MET A 251 -24.54 -15.86 -1.03
C MET A 251 -25.96 -15.72 -0.49
N CYS A 252 -26.10 -15.87 0.83
CA CYS A 252 -27.34 -15.61 1.54
C CYS A 252 -27.37 -14.17 2.04
N TYR A 253 -28.30 -13.38 1.50
CA TYR A 253 -28.55 -12.00 1.88
C TYR A 253 -29.71 -11.90 2.85
N ARG A 254 -29.58 -11.04 3.85
CA ARG A 254 -30.64 -10.82 4.84
C ARG A 254 -31.83 -10.11 4.18
N CYS A 255 -33.04 -10.56 4.51
CA CYS A 255 -34.27 -9.87 4.17
C CYS A 255 -34.36 -8.52 4.89
N GLU A 256 -35.23 -7.62 4.38
CA GLU A 256 -35.58 -6.38 5.07
C GLU A 256 -36.16 -6.64 6.47
N GLU A 257 -36.14 -5.59 7.30
CA GLU A 257 -36.66 -5.66 8.66
C GLU A 257 -38.10 -6.18 8.70
N ASN A 258 -38.40 -6.95 9.75
CA ASN A 258 -39.72 -7.55 9.98
C ASN A 258 -40.20 -8.55 8.92
N CYS A 259 -39.43 -8.76 7.85
CA CYS A 259 -39.67 -9.82 6.88
C CYS A 259 -39.04 -11.15 7.34
N LEU A 260 -39.86 -12.20 7.39
CA LEU A 260 -39.43 -13.57 7.71
C LEU A 260 -39.01 -14.36 6.46
N ARG A 261 -39.62 -14.11 5.29
CA ARG A 261 -39.22 -14.72 4.01
C ARG A 261 -39.33 -13.71 2.87
N CYS A 262 -38.26 -13.54 2.10
CA CYS A 262 -38.22 -12.68 0.93
C CYS A 262 -37.64 -13.45 -0.27
N SER A 263 -37.94 -12.98 -1.49
CA SER A 263 -37.41 -13.56 -2.73
C SER A 263 -36.28 -12.72 -3.37
N GLY A 264 -35.89 -11.62 -2.74
CA GLY A 264 -34.92 -10.66 -3.27
C GLY A 264 -34.69 -9.49 -2.31
N PRO A 265 -34.00 -8.44 -2.76
CA PRO A 265 -33.90 -7.17 -2.04
C PRO A 265 -35.24 -6.42 -2.02
N GLY A 266 -35.39 -5.43 -1.12
CA GLY A 266 -36.50 -4.48 -1.18
C GLY A 266 -37.87 -5.05 -0.77
N THR A 267 -38.89 -4.58 -1.49
CA THR A 267 -40.32 -4.94 -1.39
C THR A 267 -40.63 -6.31 -2.00
N THR A 268 -39.86 -7.33 -1.65
CA THR A 268 -40.10 -8.71 -2.12
C THR A 268 -40.43 -9.65 -0.97
N CYS A 269 -40.94 -9.10 0.14
CA CYS A 269 -41.37 -9.90 1.26
C CYS A 269 -42.60 -10.75 0.89
N THR A 270 -42.54 -12.01 1.31
CA THR A 270 -43.59 -13.03 1.10
C THR A 270 -44.22 -13.48 2.41
N LYS A 271 -43.52 -13.30 3.55
CA LYS A 271 -44.03 -13.62 4.88
C LYS A 271 -43.40 -12.70 5.91
N CYS A 272 -44.22 -12.05 6.73
CA CYS A 272 -43.78 -11.21 7.84
C CYS A 272 -43.52 -12.02 9.12
N LYS A 273 -42.74 -11.45 10.03
CA LYS A 273 -42.61 -11.93 11.42
C LYS A 273 -43.93 -11.71 12.18
N GLU A 274 -44.11 -12.43 13.29
CA GLU A 274 -45.29 -12.26 14.14
C GLU A 274 -45.44 -10.80 14.60
N GLY A 275 -46.68 -10.29 14.61
CA GLY A 275 -46.99 -8.89 14.95
C GLY A 275 -47.01 -7.90 13.77
N TYR A 276 -46.62 -8.35 12.56
CA TYR A 276 -46.59 -7.52 11.36
C TYR A 276 -47.51 -8.08 10.26
N SER A 277 -48.14 -7.19 9.51
CA SER A 277 -48.97 -7.53 8.35
C SER A 277 -48.26 -7.22 7.04
N LEU A 278 -48.42 -8.11 6.07
CA LEU A 278 -47.88 -7.93 4.72
C LEU A 278 -48.75 -6.92 3.95
N PHE A 279 -48.20 -5.74 3.66
CA PHE A 279 -48.85 -4.70 2.87
C PHE A 279 -47.92 -4.30 1.72
N SER A 280 -48.37 -4.41 0.47
CA SER A 280 -47.56 -4.06 -0.70
C SER A 280 -46.13 -4.67 -0.71
N ARG A 281 -46.02 -5.95 -0.29
CA ARG A 281 -44.76 -6.72 -0.16
C ARG A 281 -43.75 -6.16 0.85
N THR A 282 -44.19 -5.30 1.78
CA THR A 282 -43.46 -4.88 2.98
C THR A 282 -44.22 -5.28 4.24
N CYS A 283 -43.54 -5.31 5.38
CA CYS A 283 -44.12 -5.69 6.66
C CYS A 283 -44.33 -4.47 7.53
N ILE A 284 -45.59 -4.11 7.77
CA ILE A 284 -45.98 -2.97 8.59
C ILE A 284 -46.59 -3.43 9.92
N VAL A 285 -46.42 -2.61 10.97
CA VAL A 285 -47.00 -2.89 12.29
C VAL A 285 -48.52 -2.84 12.19
N ASN A 286 -49.20 -3.76 12.86
CA ASN A 286 -50.65 -3.67 13.06
C ASN A 286 -50.97 -2.48 13.96
N ALA A 287 -51.13 -1.29 13.38
CA ALA A 287 -51.70 -0.15 14.07
C ALA A 287 -53.22 -0.34 14.13
N SER A 288 -53.73 -0.79 15.27
CA SER A 288 -55.14 -0.63 15.59
C SER A 288 -55.38 0.83 15.97
N CYS A 289 -55.99 1.61 15.06
CA CYS A 289 -56.54 2.91 15.44
C CYS A 289 -57.73 2.69 16.36
N SER A 290 -57.55 2.96 17.65
CA SER A 290 -58.64 3.13 18.60
C SER A 290 -59.27 4.50 18.36
N ASN A 291 -60.53 4.53 17.92
CA ASN A 291 -61.34 5.76 17.88
C ASN A 291 -61.79 6.16 19.28
#